data_AF-A0A7S3H3E5-F1
#
_entry.id   AF-A0A7S3H3E5-F1
#
_cell.length_a   1.000
_cell.length_b   1.000
_cell.length_c   1.000
_cell.angle_alpha   90.00
_cell.angle_beta   90.00
_cell.angle_gamma   90.00
#
_symmetry.space_group_name_H-M   'P 1'
#
loop_
_entity.id
_entity.type
_entity.pdbx_description
1 polymer ?
#
loop_
_entity_poly.entity_id
_entity_poly.type
_entity_poly.pdbx_seq_one_letter_code
_entity_poly.pdbx_strand_id
1 'polypeptide(L)'
;YLMMSVSNSSREGLDMMWKFFTSEFDAIYGMVKSASPSIMDAVIGASTAGFCSEEKATEIEAFFEKHPLPSNKRTISQKLEEIRTNAQFLTRALQTNLAQEQFWKDLHSIA
;
A
#
# COMPACT_ATOMS: atom_id res chain seq x y z
N TYR A 1 8.41 -2.94 -13.70
CA TYR A 1 9.09 -2.29 -12.55
C TYR A 1 9.39 -3.35 -11.51
N LEU A 2 10.66 -3.57 -11.14
CA LEU A 2 11.06 -4.65 -10.21
C LEU A 2 10.38 -4.52 -8.84
N MET A 3 10.38 -3.32 -8.26
CA MET A 3 9.73 -3.06 -6.96
C MET A 3 8.25 -3.45 -6.97
N MET A 4 7.53 -3.07 -8.02
CA MET A 4 6.10 -3.39 -8.18
C MET A 4 5.86 -4.89 -8.39
N SER A 5 6.79 -5.59 -9.05
CA SER A 5 6.68 -7.04 -9.23
C SER A 5 6.83 -7.78 -7.90
N VAL A 6 7.71 -7.30 -7.02
CA VAL A 6 7.91 -7.89 -5.68
C VAL A 6 6.71 -7.59 -4.79
N SER A 7 6.26 -6.33 -4.74
CA SER A 7 5.10 -5.94 -3.92
C SER A 7 3.83 -6.69 -4.28
N ASN A 8 3.60 -6.95 -5.58
CA ASN A 8 2.38 -7.59 -6.06
C ASN A 8 2.45 -9.13 -6.04
N SER A 9 3.60 -9.71 -5.68
CA SER A 9 3.77 -11.16 -5.73
C SER A 9 3.03 -11.89 -4.62
N SER A 10 3.01 -11.33 -3.41
CA SER A 10 2.30 -11.87 -2.25
C SER A 10 2.20 -10.82 -1.14
N ARG A 11 1.51 -11.17 -0.04
CA ARG A 11 1.49 -10.32 1.15
C ARG A 11 2.89 -10.13 1.74
N GLU A 12 3.67 -11.20 1.79
CA GLU A 12 5.06 -11.18 2.26
C GLU A 12 5.96 -10.37 1.33
N GLY A 13 5.72 -10.42 0.01
CA GLY A 13 6.40 -9.60 -0.96
C GLY A 13 6.16 -8.10 -0.75
N LEU A 14 4.93 -7.71 -0.43
CA LEU A 14 4.59 -6.34 -0.06
C LEU A 14 5.29 -5.90 1.23
N ASP A 15 5.26 -6.71 2.28
CA ASP A 15 5.94 -6.42 3.55
C ASP A 15 7.46 -6.29 3.36
N MET A 16 8.05 -7.17 2.54
CA MET A 16 9.47 -7.12 2.18
C MET A 16 9.80 -5.84 1.41
N MET A 17 8.95 -5.42 0.48
CA MET A 17 9.15 -4.22 -0.31
C MET A 17 9.13 -2.97 0.57
N TRP A 18 8.16 -2.87 1.49
CA TRP A 18 8.09 -1.79 2.47
C TRP A 18 9.31 -1.75 3.39
N LYS A 19 9.76 -2.92 3.87
CA LYS A 19 10.97 -3.02 4.70
C LYS A 19 12.21 -2.53 3.95
N PHE A 20 12.39 -2.94 2.70
CA PHE A 20 13.51 -2.48 1.87
C PHE A 20 13.43 -0.97 1.61
N PHE A 21 12.24 -0.45 1.26
CA PHE A 21 12.06 0.96 0.99
C PHE A 21 12.44 1.82 2.20
N THR A 22 12.01 1.41 3.41
CA THR A 22 12.31 2.15 4.64
C THR A 22 13.75 1.97 5.11
N SER A 23 14.37 0.80 4.94
CA SER A 23 15.77 0.57 5.34
C SER A 23 16.77 1.27 4.42
N GLU A 24 16.47 1.35 3.12
CA GLU A 24 17.34 1.93 2.10
C GLU A 24 16.86 3.31 1.63
N PHE A 25 15.99 3.97 2.40
CA PHE A 25 15.30 5.19 1.98
C PHE A 25 16.27 6.26 1.46
N ASP A 26 17.34 6.56 2.20
CA ASP A 26 18.31 7.58 1.82
C ASP A 26 19.05 7.24 0.53
N ALA A 27 19.37 5.97 0.31
CA ALA A 27 20.01 5.50 -0.93
C ALA A 27 19.04 5.63 -2.11
N ILE A 28 17.79 5.19 -1.94
CA ILE A 28 16.75 5.30 -2.96
C ILE A 28 16.48 6.77 -3.30
N TYR A 29 16.27 7.62 -2.28
CA TYR A 29 16.09 9.05 -2.46
C TYR A 29 17.31 9.67 -3.15
N GLY A 30 18.53 9.32 -2.74
CA GLY A 30 19.77 9.76 -3.37
C GLY A 30 19.84 9.45 -4.87
N MET A 31 19.38 8.27 -5.28
CA MET A 31 19.35 7.84 -6.69
C MET A 31 18.32 8.60 -7.53
N VAL A 32 17.14 8.91 -6.96
CA VAL A 32 16.01 9.42 -7.76
C VAL A 32 15.71 10.91 -7.56
N LYS A 33 16.30 11.58 -6.56
CA LYS A 33 16.00 12.98 -6.22
C LYS A 33 16.32 14.00 -7.32
N SER A 34 17.26 13.69 -8.20
CA SER A 34 17.62 14.55 -9.35
C SER A 34 16.78 14.27 -10.59
N ALA A 35 16.00 13.19 -10.58
CA ALA A 35 15.13 12.80 -11.67
C ALA A 35 13.73 13.42 -11.51
N SER A 36 12.81 13.09 -12.42
CA SER A 36 11.41 13.52 -12.30
C SER A 36 10.80 13.06 -10.98
N PRO A 37 10.07 13.92 -10.24
CA PRO A 37 9.35 13.54 -9.03
C PRO A 37 8.41 12.34 -9.20
N SER A 38 7.90 12.13 -10.42
CA SER A 38 7.05 10.99 -10.77
C SER A 38 7.72 9.63 -10.57
N ILE A 39 9.06 9.57 -10.57
CA ILE A 39 9.79 8.34 -10.26
C ILE A 39 9.66 8.02 -8.78
N MET A 40 9.80 9.03 -7.90
CA MET A 40 9.57 8.85 -6.47
C MET A 40 8.10 8.54 -6.18
N ASP A 41 7.15 9.11 -6.94
CA ASP A 41 5.74 8.73 -6.84
C ASP A 41 5.52 7.24 -7.15
N ALA A 42 6.18 6.72 -8.20
CA ALA A 42 6.12 5.30 -8.56
C ALA A 42 6.77 4.40 -7.50
N VAL A 43 7.86 4.84 -6.89
CA VAL A 43 8.55 4.13 -5.80
C VAL A 43 7.67 4.05 -4.55
N ILE A 44 7.07 5.17 -4.14
CA ILE A 44 6.11 5.23 -3.02
C ILE A 44 4.95 4.29 -3.33
N GLY A 45 4.33 4.42 -4.50
CA GLY A 45 3.22 3.58 -4.93
C GLY A 45 3.56 2.08 -4.89
N ALA A 46 4.70 1.68 -5.43
CA ALA A 46 5.13 0.27 -5.41
C ALA A 46 5.39 -0.26 -3.98
N SER A 47 5.79 0.61 -3.05
CA SER A 47 6.15 0.19 -1.69
C SER A 47 4.97 0.20 -0.72
N THR A 48 3.87 0.88 -1.06
CA THR A 48 2.70 1.03 -0.18
C THR A 48 1.41 0.48 -0.77
N ALA A 49 1.35 0.18 -2.07
CA ALA A 49 0.13 -0.33 -2.70
C ALA A 49 -0.22 -1.73 -2.18
N GLY A 50 -1.48 -1.91 -1.76
CA GLY A 50 -2.02 -3.19 -1.31
C GLY A 50 -2.14 -3.35 0.21
N PHE A 51 -1.66 -2.39 1.01
CA PHE A 51 -2.00 -2.35 2.43
C PHE A 51 -3.47 -1.97 2.63
N CYS A 52 -4.10 -2.56 3.64
CA CYS A 52 -5.52 -2.44 3.91
C CYS A 52 -5.82 -2.46 5.42
N SER A 53 -4.95 -1.87 6.24
CA SER A 53 -5.16 -1.75 7.68
C SER A 53 -4.82 -0.34 8.18
N GLU A 54 -5.53 0.12 9.21
CA GLU A 54 -5.33 1.45 9.79
C GLU A 54 -3.94 1.56 10.43
N GLU A 55 -3.51 0.50 11.11
CA GLU A 55 -2.19 0.45 11.76
C GLU A 55 -1.06 0.69 10.76
N LYS A 56 -1.21 0.14 9.55
CA LYS A 56 -0.20 0.31 8.50
C LYS A 56 -0.25 1.70 7.88
N ALA A 57 -1.43 2.30 7.75
CA ALA A 57 -1.56 3.69 7.35
C ALA A 57 -0.85 4.62 8.36
N THR A 58 -1.05 4.41 9.67
CA THR A 58 -0.37 5.16 10.74
C THR A 58 1.15 4.96 10.69
N GLU A 59 1.63 3.74 10.47
CA GLU A 59 3.07 3.47 10.34
C GLU A 59 3.69 4.22 9.15
N ILE A 60 3.03 4.19 7.99
CA ILE A 60 3.49 4.87 6.77
C ILE A 60 3.46 6.39 6.93
N GLU A 61 2.41 6.93 7.55
CA GLU A 61 2.28 8.36 7.84
C GLU A 61 3.42 8.83 8.74
N ALA A 62 3.67 8.14 9.86
CA ALA A 62 4.76 8.44 10.77
C ALA A 62 6.15 8.33 10.10
N PHE A 63 6.31 7.42 9.14
CA PHE A 63 7.54 7.33 8.35
C PHE A 63 7.77 8.60 7.52
N PHE A 64 6.77 9.06 6.77
CA PHE A 64 6.88 10.25 5.92
C PHE A 64 6.87 11.58 6.69
N GLU A 65 6.34 11.61 7.91
CA GLU A 65 6.54 12.74 8.83
C GLU A 65 8.02 12.91 9.22
N LYS A 66 8.72 11.79 9.46
CA LYS A 66 10.15 11.77 9.76
C LYS A 66 11.02 11.97 8.52
N HIS A 67 10.53 11.59 7.34
CA HIS A 67 11.25 11.63 6.07
C HIS A 67 10.45 12.43 5.02
N PRO A 68 10.40 13.77 5.16
CA PRO A 68 9.52 14.58 4.34
C PRO A 68 9.95 14.57 2.87
N LEU A 69 8.98 14.34 1.97
CA LEU A 69 9.14 14.46 0.52
C LEU A 69 8.22 15.56 -0.02
N PRO A 70 8.64 16.85 -0.02
CA PRO A 70 7.77 17.98 -0.37
C PRO A 70 7.13 17.87 -1.76
N SER A 71 7.85 17.33 -2.74
CA SER A 71 7.36 17.16 -4.12
C SER A 71 6.35 16.03 -4.28
N ASN A 72 6.24 15.12 -3.30
CA ASN A 72 5.43 13.91 -3.37
C ASN A 72 4.27 13.92 -2.35
N LYS A 73 4.03 15.05 -1.67
CA LYS A 73 2.97 15.20 -0.65
C LYS A 73 1.60 14.71 -1.12
N ARG A 74 1.24 15.02 -2.37
CA ARG A 74 -0.03 14.59 -2.96
C ARG A 74 -0.11 13.06 -3.01
N THR A 75 0.92 12.41 -3.54
CA THR A 75 0.97 10.95 -3.68
C THR A 75 0.92 10.26 -2.33
N ILE A 76 1.67 10.77 -1.34
CA ILE A 76 1.65 10.24 0.03
C ILE A 76 0.23 10.33 0.61
N SER A 77 -0.41 11.50 0.52
CA SER A 77 -1.78 11.71 1.00
C SER A 77 -2.78 10.74 0.33
N GLN A 78 -2.73 10.63 -0.99
CA GLN A 78 -3.60 9.72 -1.75
C GLN A 78 -3.39 8.25 -1.37
N LYS A 79 -2.14 7.82 -1.14
CA LYS A 79 -1.85 6.44 -0.74
C LYS A 79 -2.33 6.14 0.68
N LEU A 80 -2.18 7.08 1.61
CA LEU A 80 -2.74 6.93 2.97
C LEU A 80 -4.27 6.86 2.93
N GLU A 81 -4.91 7.73 2.16
CA GLU A 81 -6.36 7.72 1.96
C GLU A 81 -6.85 6.39 1.36
N GLU A 82 -6.15 5.87 0.34
CA GLU A 82 -6.45 4.59 -0.29
C GLU A 82 -6.36 3.42 0.71
N ILE A 83 -5.29 3.35 1.51
CA ILE A 83 -5.09 2.29 2.51
C ILE A 83 -6.20 2.32 3.56
N ARG A 84 -6.51 3.50 4.11
CA ARG A 84 -7.59 3.68 5.09
C ARG A 84 -8.96 3.33 4.52
N THR A 85 -9.22 3.76 3.28
CA THR A 85 -10.48 3.45 2.58
C THR A 85 -10.63 1.95 2.38
N ASN A 86 -9.56 1.26 1.95
CA ASN A 86 -9.55 -0.18 1.79
C ASN A 86 -9.74 -0.91 3.11
N ALA A 87 -9.11 -0.43 4.20
CA ALA A 87 -9.29 -0.99 5.54
C ALA A 87 -10.75 -0.91 6.00
N GLN A 88 -11.38 0.26 5.85
CA GLN A 88 -12.79 0.44 6.19
C GLN A 88 -13.72 -0.40 5.31
N PHE A 89 -13.41 -0.50 4.01
CA PHE A 89 -14.16 -1.37 3.10
C PHE A 89 -14.08 -2.84 3.53
N LEU A 90 -12.87 -3.33 3.83
CA LEU A 90 -12.66 -4.69 4.33
C LEU A 90 -13.47 -4.94 5.60
N THR A 91 -13.41 -4.04 6.58
CA THR A 91 -14.19 -4.14 7.82
C THR A 91 -15.70 -4.25 7.56
N ARG A 92 -16.24 -3.42 6.65
CA ARG A 92 -17.66 -3.49 6.28
C ARG A 92 -17.99 -4.79 5.54
N ALA A 93 -17.16 -5.21 4.60
CA ALA A 93 -17.36 -6.43 3.83
C ALA A 93 -17.39 -7.67 4.75
N LEU A 94 -16.51 -7.72 5.75
CA LEU A 94 -16.44 -8.79 6.75
C LEU A 94 -17.69 -8.89 7.63
N GLN A 95 -18.47 -7.82 7.77
CA GLN A 95 -19.73 -7.81 8.53
C GLN A 95 -20.92 -8.32 7.70
N THR A 96 -20.77 -8.46 6.38
CA THR A 96 -21.84 -8.94 5.51
C THR A 96 -21.83 -10.46 5.38
N ASN A 97 -22.91 -11.03 4.85
CA ASN A 97 -22.97 -12.46 4.49
C ASN A 97 -21.94 -12.86 3.42
N LEU A 98 -21.36 -11.90 2.66
CA LEU A 98 -20.31 -12.16 1.67
C LEU A 98 -19.06 -12.82 2.28
N ALA A 99 -18.81 -12.59 3.56
CA ALA A 99 -17.70 -13.19 4.29
C ALA A 99 -17.96 -14.65 4.70
N GLN A 100 -19.21 -15.11 4.60
CA GLN A 100 -19.60 -16.45 4.99
C GLN A 100 -19.46 -17.40 3.79
N GLU A 101 -18.79 -18.54 3.99
CA GLU A 101 -18.64 -19.56 2.95
C GLU A 101 -20.00 -20.04 2.41
N GLN A 102 -21.03 -20.08 3.28
CA GLN A 102 -22.38 -20.49 2.92
C GLN A 102 -22.97 -19.64 1.79
N PHE A 103 -22.77 -18.32 1.83
CA PHE A 103 -23.26 -17.42 0.78
C PHE A 103 -22.78 -17.85 -0.62
N TRP A 104 -21.50 -18.24 -0.73
CA TRP A 104 -20.92 -18.65 -2.01
C TRP A 104 -21.36 -20.06 -2.44
N LYS A 105 -21.59 -20.96 -1.48
CA LYS A 105 -22.19 -22.28 -1.77
C LYS A 105 -23.59 -22.13 -2.32
N ASP A 106 -24.41 -21.29 -1.69
CA ASP A 106 -25.78 -21.02 -2.13
C ASP A 106 -25.79 -20.41 -3.54
N LEU A 107 -24.93 -19.42 -3.80
CA LEU A 107 -24.82 -18.77 -5.10
C LEU A 107 -24.50 -19.76 -6.23
N HIS A 108 -23.52 -20.65 -6.02
CA HIS A 108 -23.14 -21.66 -7.02
C HIS A 108 -24.17 -22.79 -7.19
N SER A 109 -25.04 -23.02 -6.21
CA SER A 109 -26.12 -24.01 -6.34
C SER A 109 -27.30 -23.54 -7.20
N ILE A 110 -27.40 -22.22 -7.45
CA ILE A 110 -28.47 -21.59 -8.23
C ILE A 110 -28.03 -21.35 -9.69
N ALA A 111 -26.73 -21.44 -9.99
CA ALA A 111 -26.13 -21.27 -11.31
C ALA A 111 -25.94 -22.62 -12.02
#